data_AF-A0A7X3VR03-F1
#
_entry.id   AF-A0A7X3VR03-F1
#
_cell.length_a   1.000
_cell.length_b   1.000
_cell.length_c   1.000
_cell.angle_alpha   90.00
_cell.angle_beta   90.00
_cell.angle_gamma   90.00
#
_symmetry.space_group_name_H-M   'P 1'
#
loop_
_entity.id
_entity.type
_entity.pdbx_description
1 polymer ?
#
loop_
_entity_poly.entity_id
_entity_poly.type
_entity_poly.pdbx_seq_one_letter_code
_entity_poly.pdbx_strand_id
1 'polypeptide(L)' 'TGNLLRTLTGHTARVDSVSFSPGGQMLASGSGDGTVLLWNLTPE' A
#
# COMPACT_ATOMS: atom_id res chain seq x y z
N THR A 1 -16.25 -14.96 3.12
CA THR A 1 -14.83 -15.21 3.46
C THR A 1 -13.97 -14.23 2.68
N GLY A 2 -12.82 -13.82 3.22
CA GLY A 2 -11.90 -12.93 2.51
C GLY A 2 -10.90 -13.72 1.66
N ASN A 3 -10.51 -13.18 0.50
CA ASN A 3 -9.45 -13.73 -0.35
C ASN A 3 -8.24 -12.79 -0.35
N LEU A 4 -7.04 -13.34 -0.10
CA LEU A 4 -5.79 -12.60 -0.26
C LEU A 4 -5.48 -12.44 -1.75
N LEU A 5 -5.46 -11.21 -2.26
CA LEU A 5 -5.20 -10.93 -3.68
C LEU A 5 -3.72 -10.63 -3.96
N ARG A 6 -3.07 -9.87 -3.09
CA ARG A 6 -1.67 -9.42 -3.27
C ARG A 6 -1.06 -9.06 -1.92
N THR A 7 0.23 -9.36 -1.76
CA THR A 7 1.07 -8.83 -0.69
C THR A 7 1.96 -7.74 -1.26
N LEU A 8 1.99 -6.56 -0.63
CA LEU A 8 2.88 -5.46 -0.99
C LEU A 8 4.06 -5.47 0.00
N THR A 9 5.26 -5.74 -0.51
CA THR A 9 6.48 -5.82 0.29
C THR A 9 7.36 -4.61 -0.02
N GLY A 10 7.79 -3.89 1.01
CA GLY A 10 8.70 -2.75 0.85
C GLY A 10 9.05 -2.06 2.15
N HIS A 11 8.06 -1.83 3.02
CA HIS A 11 8.30 -1.27 4.34
C HIS A 11 9.15 -2.20 5.21
N THR A 12 10.07 -1.61 5.97
CA THR A 12 11.00 -2.33 6.86
C THR A 12 10.58 -2.24 8.33
N ALA A 13 9.54 -1.46 8.63
CA ALA A 13 8.89 -1.38 9.92
C ALA A 13 7.35 -1.48 9.78
N ARG A 14 6.64 -1.24 10.88
CA ARG A 14 5.18 -1.32 10.94
C ARG A 14 4.56 -0.26 10.03
N VAL A 15 3.61 -0.70 9.19
CA VAL A 15 2.70 0.20 8.46
C VAL A 15 1.65 0.71 9.44
N ASP A 16 1.61 2.03 9.64
CA ASP A 16 0.72 2.67 10.60
C ASP A 16 -0.54 3.26 9.96
N SER A 17 -0.51 3.55 8.65
CA SER A 17 -1.65 4.09 7.91
C SER A 17 -1.64 3.71 6.43
N VAL A 18 -2.83 3.61 5.83
CA VAL A 18 -3.05 3.35 4.41
C VAL A 18 -4.17 4.23 3.87
N SER A 19 -4.05 4.71 2.62
CA SER A 19 -5.08 5.48 1.92
C SER A 19 -5.11 5.18 0.44
N PHE A 20 -6.31 4.93 -0.09
CA PHE A 20 -6.52 4.81 -1.54
C PHE A 20 -6.72 6.18 -2.17
N SER A 21 -6.23 6.33 -3.41
CA SER A 21 -6.67 7.41 -4.29
C SER A 21 -8.17 7.26 -4.61
N PRO A 22 -8.89 8.35 -4.93
CA PRO A 22 -10.33 8.28 -5.24
C PRO A 22 -10.68 7.31 -6.38
N GLY A 23 -9.77 7.14 -7.35
CA GLY A 23 -9.94 6.21 -8.47
C GLY A 23 -9.43 4.79 -8.21
N GLY A 24 -8.89 4.49 -7.02
CA GLY A 24 -8.40 3.16 -6.64
C GLY A 24 -7.14 2.67 -7.37
N GLN A 25 -6.59 3.46 -8.29
CA GLN A 25 -5.42 3.10 -9.10
C GLN A 25 -4.12 3.22 -8.32
N MET A 26 -4.10 4.06 -7.29
CA MET A 26 -2.96 4.21 -6.38
C MET A 26 -3.35 3.97 -4.93
N LEU A 27 -2.42 3.38 -4.19
CA LEU A 27 -2.43 3.24 -2.73
C LEU A 27 -1.20 3.95 -2.14
N ALA A 28 -1.39 4.72 -1.08
CA ALA A 28 -0.32 5.23 -0.25
C ALA A 28 -0.26 4.46 1.07
N SER A 29 0.93 4.07 1.50
CA SER A 29 1.18 3.49 2.82
C SER A 29 2.26 4.27 3.57
N GLY A 30 2.02 4.59 4.84
CA GLY A 30 2.98 5.24 5.74
C GLY A 30 3.43 4.27 6.82
N SER A 31 4.72 4.31 7.17
CA SER A 31 5.35 3.34 8.08
C SER A 31 6.28 4.03 9.08
N GLY A 32 6.47 3.37 10.23
CA GLY A 32 7.46 3.75 11.23
C GLY A 32 8.92 3.69 10.74
N ASP A 33 9.18 3.17 9.53
CA ASP A 33 10.50 3.23 8.88
C ASP A 33 10.83 4.63 8.33
N GLY A 34 9.92 5.59 8.49
CA GLY A 34 10.11 6.97 8.07
C GLY A 34 9.78 7.21 6.59
N THR A 35 9.16 6.24 5.91
CA THR A 35 8.82 6.35 4.49
C THR A 35 7.32 6.34 4.23
N VAL A 36 6.95 6.94 3.10
CA VAL A 36 5.66 6.77 2.45
C VAL A 36 5.91 6.11 1.10
N LEU A 37 5.29 4.94 0.86
CA LEU A 37 5.36 4.24 -0.42
C LEU A 37 4.07 4.46 -1.20
N LEU A 38 4.21 4.73 -2.50
CA LEU A 38 3.10 4.82 -3.45
C LEU A 38 3.10 3.57 -4.32
N TRP A 39 1.98 2.87 -4.34
CA TRP A 39 1.78 1.64 -5.10
C TRP A 39 0.88 1.92 -6.29
N ASN A 40 1.37 1.62 -7.50
CA ASN A 40 0.50 1.56 -8.66
C ASN A 40 -0.22 0.21 -8.70
N LEU A 41 -1.54 0.25 -8.75
CA LEU A 41 -2.42 -0.91 -8.78
C LEU A 41 -3.02 -1.15 -10.17
N THR A 42 -2.69 -0.32 -11.17
CA THR A 42 -3.05 -0.61 -12.56
C THR A 42 -2.27 -1.85 -13.04
N PRO A 43 -2.93 -2.84 -13.65
CA PRO A 43 -2.24 -3.88 -14.41
C PRO A 43 -1.37 -3.22 -15.50
N GLU A 44 -0.20 -3.80 -15.75
CA GLU A 44 0.59 -3.50 -16.97
C GLU A 44 -0.18 -3.93 -18.23
#